data_AF-A0A7R9I743-F1
#
_entry.id   AF-A0A7R9I743-F1
#
_cell.length_a   1.000
_cell.length_b   1.000
_cell.length_c   1.000
_cell.angle_alpha   90.00
_cell.angle_beta   90.00
_cell.angle_gamma   90.00
#
_symmetry.space_group_name_H-M   'P 1'
#
loop_
_entity.id
_entity.type
_entity.pdbx_description
1 polymer ?
#
loop_
_entity_poly.entity_id
_entity_poly.type
_entity_poly.pdbx_seq_one_letter_code
_entity_poly.pdbx_strand_id
1 'polypeptide(L)'
;MRPPKRYTVHSDLGRVVQAIISEFSRNPPPVALGNEPQGSLPPPGGSEVSTDQSSTLTRFPQVTGSYMGVYPPQSPVHTVNNLTFPELLDLTTEELRTLNNSEDRQQDWVENMPQCARLNAELDALIECTQELAEENLRKKPELSRLRKETGGKLATVKSLKNSFDSLSQEFQRRSEIYAPENIR
;
A
#
# COMPACT_ATOMS: atom_id res chain seq x y z
N MET A 1 -38.67 -19.18 -19.60
CA MET A 1 -38.25 -17.77 -19.73
C MET A 1 -37.70 -17.31 -18.38
N ARG A 2 -36.40 -16.98 -18.29
CA ARG A 2 -35.77 -16.42 -17.07
C ARG A 2 -35.69 -14.89 -17.19
N PRO A 3 -35.88 -14.12 -16.11
CA PRO A 3 -35.77 -12.67 -16.16
C PRO A 3 -34.30 -12.24 -16.33
N PRO A 4 -34.03 -11.09 -16.98
CA PRO A 4 -32.68 -10.60 -17.19
C PRO A 4 -32.10 -10.07 -15.88
N LYS A 5 -30.84 -10.44 -15.59
CA LYS A 5 -30.07 -9.89 -14.48
C LYS A 5 -29.89 -8.38 -14.71
N ARG A 6 -30.50 -7.59 -13.81
CA ARG A 6 -30.42 -6.13 -13.83
C ARG A 6 -29.07 -5.71 -13.25
N TYR A 7 -28.08 -5.55 -14.11
CA TYR A 7 -26.80 -4.93 -13.77
C TYR A 7 -27.03 -3.41 -13.73
N THR A 8 -26.83 -2.80 -12.56
CA THR A 8 -26.88 -1.35 -12.41
C THR A 8 -25.71 -0.72 -13.17
N VAL A 9 -25.83 0.54 -13.62
CA VAL A 9 -24.82 1.25 -14.44
C VAL A 9 -23.43 1.32 -13.79
N HIS A 10 -23.33 1.11 -12.47
CA HIS A 10 -22.09 1.04 -11.70
C HIS A 10 -21.66 -0.39 -11.32
N SER A 11 -22.33 -1.43 -11.83
CA SER A 11 -22.00 -2.82 -11.50
C SER A 11 -20.93 -3.35 -12.46
N ASP A 12 -19.68 -2.96 -12.18
CA ASP A 12 -18.49 -3.48 -12.87
C ASP A 12 -18.20 -4.95 -12.53
N LEU A 13 -19.07 -5.60 -11.74
CA LEU A 13 -18.89 -6.97 -11.28
C LEU A 13 -18.67 -7.96 -12.42
N GLY A 14 -19.42 -7.85 -13.51
CA GLY A 14 -19.25 -8.73 -14.68
C GLY A 14 -17.89 -8.58 -15.35
N ARG A 15 -17.40 -7.34 -15.47
CA ARG A 15 -16.09 -7.02 -16.07
C ARG A 15 -14.94 -7.41 -15.15
N VAL A 16 -15.07 -7.15 -13.85
CA VAL A 16 -14.09 -7.54 -12.82
C VAL A 16 -13.94 -9.06 -12.78
N VAL A 17 -15.05 -9.80 -12.76
CA VAL A 17 -15.01 -11.28 -12.77
C VAL A 17 -14.36 -11.80 -14.06
N GLN A 18 -14.67 -11.23 -15.22
CA GLN A 18 -14.01 -11.61 -16.48
C GLN A 18 -12.51 -11.26 -16.48
N ALA A 19 -12.12 -10.12 -15.93
CA ALA A 19 -10.72 -9.72 -15.80
C ALA A 19 -9.96 -10.70 -14.89
N ILE A 20 -10.55 -11.08 -13.75
CA ILE A 20 -9.98 -12.09 -12.84
C ILE A 20 -9.88 -13.45 -13.53
N ILE A 21 -10.93 -13.94 -14.20
CA ILE A 21 -10.89 -15.23 -14.92
C ILE A 21 -9.81 -15.22 -16.01
N SER A 22 -9.69 -14.12 -16.76
CA SER A 22 -8.65 -13.98 -17.76
C SER A 22 -7.24 -13.92 -17.15
N GLU A 23 -7.09 -13.34 -15.96
CA GLU A 23 -5.81 -13.32 -15.23
C GLU A 23 -5.45 -14.74 -14.79
N PHE A 24 -6.37 -15.47 -14.17
CA PHE A 24 -6.17 -16.87 -13.76
C PHE A 24 -5.95 -17.83 -14.95
N SER A 25 -6.53 -17.54 -16.12
CA SER A 25 -6.28 -18.33 -17.32
C SER A 25 -4.91 -18.04 -17.93
N ARG A 26 -4.38 -16.83 -17.72
CA ARG A 26 -3.08 -16.39 -18.23
C ARG A 26 -1.94 -16.78 -17.29
N ASN A 27 -2.19 -16.70 -15.99
CA ASN A 27 -1.30 -16.99 -14.88
C ASN A 27 -2.03 -17.93 -13.90
N PRO A 28 -2.17 -19.23 -14.20
CA PRO A 28 -2.77 -20.16 -13.26
C PRO A 28 -1.93 -20.19 -11.97
N PRO A 29 -2.54 -20.06 -10.78
CA PRO A 29 -1.79 -20.15 -9.53
C PRO A 29 -1.10 -21.53 -9.47
N PRO A 30 0.14 -21.60 -8.97
CA PRO A 30 0.82 -22.87 -8.81
C PRO A 30 0.03 -23.72 -7.82
N VAL A 31 -0.71 -24.70 -8.34
CA VAL A 31 -1.35 -25.73 -7.53
C VAL A 31 -0.19 -26.52 -6.94
N ALA A 32 0.08 -26.36 -5.64
CA ALA A 32 1.05 -27.17 -4.93
C ALA A 32 0.55 -28.62 -4.91
N LEU A 33 0.81 -29.34 -6.00
CA LEU A 33 0.61 -30.77 -6.08
C LEU A 33 1.90 -31.44 -5.60
N GLY A 34 1.87 -31.88 -4.34
CA GLY A 34 2.89 -32.71 -3.71
C GLY A 34 4.05 -31.93 -3.08
N ASN A 35 4.61 -32.26 -1.93
CA ASN A 35 4.40 -33.38 -1.00
C ASN A 35 4.77 -32.84 0.40
N GLU A 36 3.81 -32.76 1.31
CA GLU A 36 4.05 -32.93 2.75
C GLU A 36 4.49 -34.40 2.96
N PRO A 37 5.40 -34.77 3.89
CA PRO A 37 5.09 -34.61 5.33
C PRO A 37 6.28 -34.58 6.33
N GLN A 38 6.03 -34.10 7.55
CA GLN A 38 6.54 -34.81 8.75
C GLN A 38 5.50 -34.85 9.88
N GLY A 39 5.03 -36.08 10.15
CA GLY A 39 4.34 -36.45 11.38
C GLY A 39 3.54 -37.77 11.29
N SER A 40 4.21 -38.92 11.53
CA SER A 40 3.69 -40.25 11.99
C SER A 40 3.70 -41.46 10.99
N LEU A 41 4.69 -42.37 11.15
CA LEU A 41 4.85 -43.86 11.00
C LEU A 41 3.87 -44.75 10.14
N PRO A 42 4.24 -46.01 9.70
CA PRO A 42 5.30 -46.52 8.80
C PRO A 42 4.74 -47.57 7.72
N PRO A 43 5.51 -48.50 7.06
CA PRO A 43 5.64 -48.69 5.58
C PRO A 43 4.86 -49.91 4.97
N PRO A 44 4.81 -50.18 3.63
CA PRO A 44 5.90 -50.86 2.87
C PRO A 44 6.01 -50.59 1.34
N GLY A 45 7.23 -50.70 0.78
CA GLY A 45 7.46 -51.27 -0.56
C GLY A 45 7.73 -50.35 -1.77
N GLY A 46 8.92 -50.52 -2.38
CA GLY A 46 9.15 -50.33 -3.83
C GLY A 46 10.06 -49.17 -4.26
N SER A 47 11.31 -49.52 -4.66
CA SER A 47 12.16 -49.00 -5.76
C SER A 47 11.55 -47.88 -6.65
N GLU A 48 12.22 -46.83 -7.14
CA GLU A 48 13.59 -46.64 -7.64
C GLU A 48 13.79 -45.16 -8.09
N VAL A 49 14.99 -44.59 -7.84
CA VAL A 49 15.88 -43.78 -8.72
C VAL A 49 15.39 -42.53 -9.53
N SER A 50 16.28 -41.51 -9.48
CA SER A 50 16.54 -40.37 -10.40
C SER A 50 15.69 -39.11 -10.26
N THR A 51 16.20 -37.89 -10.02
CA THR A 51 17.28 -37.05 -10.61
C THR A 51 16.57 -35.78 -11.10
N ASP A 52 17.14 -34.64 -10.70
CA ASP A 52 17.01 -33.29 -11.26
C ASP A 52 16.11 -32.24 -10.60
N GLN A 53 16.70 -31.05 -10.55
CA GLN A 53 16.41 -29.93 -9.68
C GLN A 53 15.47 -28.90 -10.33
N SER A 54 14.91 -28.07 -9.45
CA SER A 54 13.98 -26.96 -9.63
C SER A 54 14.16 -26.02 -10.83
N SER A 55 13.02 -25.80 -11.50
CA SER A 55 12.38 -24.52 -11.88
C SER A 55 13.14 -23.19 -11.77
N THR A 56 13.12 -22.44 -12.88
CA THR A 56 13.34 -20.98 -12.97
C THR A 56 12.05 -20.28 -13.43
N LEU A 57 11.68 -19.16 -12.80
CA LEU A 57 10.80 -18.12 -13.37
C LEU A 57 11.58 -16.80 -13.27
N THR A 58 11.48 -15.83 -14.17
CA THR A 58 10.42 -14.79 -14.13
C THR A 58 10.68 -13.79 -15.26
N ARG A 59 9.64 -13.26 -15.93
CA ARG A 59 9.70 -11.91 -16.53
C ARG A 59 8.32 -11.31 -16.82
N PHE A 60 8.03 -10.14 -16.26
CA PHE A 60 7.07 -9.16 -16.83
C PHE A 60 7.51 -7.70 -16.58
N PRO A 61 7.24 -6.76 -17.51
CA PRO A 61 7.46 -5.33 -17.35
C PRO A 61 6.17 -4.52 -17.05
N GLN A 62 6.42 -3.26 -16.69
CA GLN A 62 5.61 -2.24 -16.00
C GLN A 62 4.51 -1.55 -16.87
N VAL A 63 3.53 -0.87 -16.24
CA VAL A 63 3.20 0.59 -16.40
C VAL A 63 1.79 1.02 -15.89
N THR A 64 1.83 1.96 -14.91
CA THR A 64 0.98 3.12 -14.54
C THR A 64 -0.53 3.04 -14.21
N GLY A 65 -0.89 3.58 -13.02
CA GLY A 65 -2.04 4.50 -12.91
C GLY A 65 -2.87 4.56 -11.61
N SER A 66 -2.41 5.34 -10.61
CA SER A 66 -3.20 6.23 -9.73
C SER A 66 -4.15 5.68 -8.64
N TYR A 67 -3.61 5.35 -7.46
CA TYR A 67 -4.07 5.88 -6.15
C TYR A 67 -2.97 5.63 -5.10
N MET A 68 -2.44 6.71 -4.55
CA MET A 68 -1.28 6.71 -3.65
C MET A 68 -1.67 6.21 -2.26
N GLY A 69 -1.69 4.89 -2.08
CA GLY A 69 -1.41 4.27 -0.79
C GLY A 69 0.10 4.10 -0.68
N VAL A 70 0.73 4.77 0.30
CA VAL A 70 2.16 4.62 0.57
C VAL A 70 2.39 3.22 1.14
N TYR A 71 2.55 2.24 0.26
CA TYR A 71 3.17 0.97 0.61
C TYR A 71 4.67 1.22 0.77
N PRO A 72 5.34 0.62 1.77
CA PRO A 72 6.79 0.63 1.81
C PRO A 72 7.33 0.02 0.50
N PRO A 73 8.46 0.51 -0.04
CA PRO A 73 9.01 -0.02 -1.26
C PRO A 73 9.27 -1.51 -1.05
N GLN A 74 8.59 -2.36 -1.83
CA GLN A 74 8.89 -3.78 -1.89
C GLN A 74 10.33 -3.88 -2.37
N SER A 75 11.21 -4.32 -1.48
CA SER A 75 12.60 -4.62 -1.77
C SER A 75 12.67 -5.56 -2.99
N PRO A 76 13.65 -5.39 -3.89
CA PRO A 76 13.75 -6.23 -5.08
C PRO A 76 13.77 -7.70 -4.66
N VAL A 77 12.89 -8.50 -5.26
CA VAL A 77 12.90 -9.96 -5.15
C VAL A 77 14.32 -10.42 -5.47
N HIS A 78 15.07 -10.80 -4.43
CA HIS A 78 16.40 -11.37 -4.60
C HIS A 78 16.25 -12.64 -5.41
N THR A 79 16.63 -12.55 -6.69
CA THR A 79 16.96 -13.72 -7.49
C THR A 79 18.05 -14.44 -6.71
N VAL A 80 17.77 -15.64 -6.23
CA VAL A 80 18.73 -16.51 -5.55
C VAL A 80 19.80 -16.95 -6.55
N ASN A 81 20.73 -16.04 -6.84
CA ASN A 81 22.08 -16.45 -7.19
C ASN A 81 22.62 -17.11 -5.91
N ASN A 82 22.97 -18.39 -5.98
CA ASN A 82 23.46 -19.22 -4.87
C ASN A 82 24.83 -18.79 -4.29
N LEU A 83 25.17 -17.50 -4.33
CA LEU A 83 26.30 -16.90 -3.63
C LEU A 83 25.77 -15.67 -2.89
N THR A 84 25.38 -15.90 -1.64
CA THR A 84 24.83 -14.88 -0.73
C THR A 84 25.85 -13.77 -0.42
N PHE A 85 27.13 -13.97 -0.75
CA PHE A 85 28.24 -13.07 -0.45
C PHE A 85 29.38 -13.24 -1.47
N PRO A 86 29.31 -12.61 -2.65
CA PRO A 86 30.36 -12.69 -3.67
C PRO A 86 31.72 -12.15 -3.18
N GLU A 87 31.73 -11.31 -2.15
CA GLU A 87 32.92 -10.68 -1.56
C GLU A 87 33.84 -11.67 -0.84
N LEU A 88 33.37 -12.88 -0.47
CA LEU A 88 34.26 -13.92 0.05
C LEU A 88 35.19 -14.49 -1.02
N LEU A 89 34.84 -14.36 -2.30
CA LEU A 89 35.65 -14.87 -3.41
C LEU A 89 36.95 -14.06 -3.60
N ASP A 90 36.98 -12.83 -3.09
CA ASP A 90 38.14 -11.95 -3.16
C ASP A 90 39.17 -12.24 -2.05
N LEU A 91 38.81 -13.07 -1.07
CA LEU A 91 39.68 -13.44 0.04
C LEU A 91 40.49 -14.70 -0.27
N THR A 92 41.76 -14.70 0.12
CA THR A 92 42.61 -15.89 0.02
C THR A 92 42.17 -16.99 0.99
N THR A 93 42.57 -18.24 0.75
CA THR A 93 42.23 -19.38 1.63
C THR A 93 42.70 -19.18 3.08
N GLU A 94 43.80 -18.46 3.28
CA GLU A 94 44.34 -18.21 4.62
C GLU A 94 43.59 -17.07 5.34
N GLU A 95 43.17 -16.05 4.60
CA GLU A 95 42.29 -15.00 5.11
C GLU A 95 40.92 -15.54 5.46
N LEU A 96 40.33 -16.41 4.62
CA LEU A 96 39.07 -17.10 4.90
C LEU A 96 39.18 -17.99 6.14
N ARG A 97 40.29 -18.73 6.29
CA ARG A 97 40.52 -19.56 7.48
C ARG A 97 40.64 -18.71 8.74
N THR A 98 41.30 -17.54 8.63
CA THR A 98 41.44 -16.61 9.76
C THR A 98 40.13 -15.91 10.10
N LEU A 99 39.36 -15.53 9.08
CA LEU A 99 38.01 -14.97 9.22
C LEU A 99 37.07 -15.99 9.88
N ASN A 100 37.11 -17.26 9.46
CA ASN A 100 36.28 -18.32 10.02
C ASN A 100 36.64 -18.70 11.47
N ASN A 101 37.88 -18.43 11.90
CA ASN A 101 38.36 -18.80 13.24
C ASN A 101 38.13 -17.71 14.30
N SER A 102 37.59 -16.54 13.93
CA SER A 102 37.40 -15.42 14.86
C SER A 102 36.06 -14.73 14.61
N GLU A 103 35.14 -14.84 15.58
CA GLU A 103 33.82 -14.22 15.55
C GLU A 103 33.90 -12.69 15.47
N ASP A 104 34.83 -12.06 16.20
CA ASP A 104 35.06 -10.61 16.14
C ASP A 104 35.43 -10.15 14.72
N ARG A 105 36.21 -10.94 13.99
CA ARG A 105 36.58 -10.63 12.60
C ARG A 105 35.42 -10.85 11.64
N GLN A 106 34.55 -11.84 11.91
CA GLN A 106 33.32 -12.02 11.14
C GLN A 106 32.38 -10.84 11.34
N GLN A 107 32.23 -10.38 12.57
CA GLN A 107 31.40 -9.23 12.91
C GLN A 107 31.93 -7.95 12.23
N ASP A 108 33.22 -7.65 12.38
CA ASP A 108 33.85 -6.48 11.74
C ASP A 108 33.73 -6.57 10.19
N TRP A 109 33.89 -7.75 9.62
CA TRP A 109 33.72 -7.94 8.18
C TRP A 109 32.27 -7.69 7.73
N VAL A 110 31.27 -8.20 8.46
CA VAL A 110 29.84 -7.98 8.18
C VAL A 110 29.47 -6.51 8.34
N GLU A 111 29.97 -5.83 9.38
CA GLU A 111 29.72 -4.41 9.63
C GLU A 111 30.30 -3.52 8.52
N ASN A 112 31.47 -3.89 8.00
CA ASN A 112 32.14 -3.16 6.92
C ASN A 112 31.63 -3.52 5.51
N MET A 113 30.68 -4.46 5.37
CA MET A 113 30.13 -4.77 4.05
C MET A 113 29.38 -3.57 3.48
N PRO A 114 29.56 -3.27 2.17
CA PRO A 114 28.91 -2.12 1.53
C PRO A 114 27.37 -2.20 1.59
N GLN A 115 26.82 -3.42 1.59
CA GLN A 115 25.39 -3.65 1.77
C GLN A 115 24.88 -3.28 3.16
N CYS A 116 25.63 -3.57 4.22
CA CYS A 116 25.28 -3.21 5.60
C CYS A 116 25.39 -1.70 5.80
N ALA A 117 26.48 -1.08 5.32
CA ALA A 117 26.64 0.37 5.34
C ALA A 117 25.51 1.10 4.59
N ARG A 118 25.11 0.60 3.42
CA ARG A 118 23.99 1.16 2.64
C ARG A 118 22.66 1.04 3.39
N LEU A 119 22.36 -0.12 3.94
CA LEU A 119 21.11 -0.35 4.69
C LEU A 119 21.04 0.52 5.95
N ASN A 120 22.16 0.69 6.65
CA ASN A 120 22.23 1.59 7.81
C ASN A 120 22.00 3.04 7.40
N ALA A 121 22.63 3.51 6.31
CA ALA A 121 22.41 4.87 5.80
C ALA A 121 20.96 5.10 5.34
N GLU A 122 20.33 4.10 4.72
CA GLU A 122 18.91 4.17 4.34
C GLU A 122 18.00 4.20 5.57
N LEU A 123 18.32 3.43 6.61
CA LEU A 123 17.62 3.43 7.88
C LEU A 123 17.72 4.79 8.58
N ASP A 124 18.92 5.38 8.64
CA ASP A 124 19.13 6.71 9.23
C ASP A 124 18.34 7.79 8.47
N ALA A 125 18.37 7.76 7.14
CA ALA A 125 17.59 8.67 6.31
C ALA A 125 16.07 8.50 6.52
N LEU A 126 15.61 7.26 6.70
CA LEU A 126 14.21 6.97 6.98
C LEU A 126 13.79 7.49 8.36
N ILE A 127 14.65 7.36 9.37
CA ILE A 127 14.41 7.92 10.71
C ILE A 127 14.25 9.44 10.61
N GLU A 128 15.17 10.12 9.94
CA GLU A 128 15.13 11.57 9.76
C GLU A 128 13.86 12.01 9.04
N CYS A 129 13.54 11.41 7.90
CA CYS A 129 12.33 11.72 7.12
C CYS A 129 11.04 11.46 7.92
N THR A 130 10.99 10.38 8.69
CA THR A 130 9.84 10.06 9.53
C THR A 130 9.68 11.08 10.66
N GLN A 131 10.78 11.51 11.26
CA GLN A 131 10.78 12.54 12.29
C GLN A 131 10.31 13.88 11.73
N GLU A 132 10.86 14.33 10.60
CA GLU A 132 10.43 15.56 9.93
C GLU A 132 8.94 15.54 9.58
N LEU A 133 8.45 14.41 9.03
CA LEU A 133 7.04 14.24 8.70
C LEU A 133 6.15 14.28 9.96
N ALA A 134 6.61 13.68 11.06
CA ALA A 134 5.89 13.71 12.33
C ALA A 134 5.80 15.14 12.89
N GLU A 135 6.89 15.90 12.85
CA GLU A 135 6.95 17.30 13.27
C GLU A 135 6.07 18.19 12.40
N GLU A 136 6.11 18.01 11.08
CA GLU A 136 5.28 18.76 10.15
C GLU A 136 3.79 18.47 10.38
N ASN A 137 3.43 17.20 10.59
CA ASN A 137 2.07 16.80 10.94
C ASN A 137 1.62 17.42 12.26
N LEU A 138 2.49 17.45 13.27
CA LEU A 138 2.20 18.07 14.55
C LEU A 138 1.93 19.58 14.38
N ARG A 139 2.71 20.26 13.53
CA ARG A 139 2.54 21.68 13.21
C ARG A 139 1.27 21.96 12.41
N LYS A 140 0.86 21.07 11.49
CA LYS A 140 -0.35 21.24 10.66
C LYS A 140 -1.65 21.03 11.45
N LYS A 141 -1.67 20.17 12.48
CA LYS A 141 -2.84 19.90 13.32
C LYS A 141 -3.52 21.16 13.91
N PRO A 142 -2.81 22.07 14.60
CA PRO A 142 -3.44 23.29 15.14
C PRO A 142 -3.96 24.22 14.05
N GLU A 143 -3.23 24.37 12.93
CA GLU A 143 -3.68 25.19 11.80
C GLU A 143 -4.97 24.66 11.17
N LEU A 144 -5.07 23.33 10.95
CA LEU A 144 -6.30 22.71 10.46
C LEU A 144 -7.47 22.90 11.43
N SER A 145 -7.22 22.79 12.73
CA SER A 145 -8.23 23.05 13.77
C SER A 145 -8.72 24.50 13.73
N ARG A 146 -7.79 25.45 13.62
CA ARG A 146 -8.08 26.88 13.49
C ARG A 146 -8.92 27.17 12.25
N LEU A 147 -8.50 26.67 11.09
CA LEU A 147 -9.18 26.91 9.82
C LEU A 147 -10.58 26.28 9.79
N ARG A 148 -10.74 25.09 10.37
CA ARG A 148 -12.04 24.44 10.55
C ARG A 148 -12.97 25.25 11.43
N LYS A 149 -12.46 25.78 12.56
CA LYS A 149 -13.23 26.66 13.46
C LYS A 149 -13.65 27.95 12.77
N GLU A 150 -12.75 28.60 12.04
CA GLU A 150 -13.02 29.83 11.30
C GLU A 150 -14.10 29.60 10.23
N THR A 151 -13.96 28.54 9.44
CA THR A 151 -14.94 28.16 8.41
C THR A 151 -16.31 27.86 9.03
N GLY A 152 -16.34 27.14 10.15
CA GLY A 152 -17.57 26.90 10.90
C GLY A 152 -18.24 28.19 11.40
N GLY A 153 -17.43 29.15 11.89
CA GLY A 153 -17.91 30.48 12.28
C GLY A 153 -18.52 31.25 11.11
N LYS A 154 -17.81 31.33 9.97
CA LYS A 154 -18.33 31.99 8.76
C LYS A 154 -19.63 31.35 8.28
N LEU A 155 -19.72 30.01 8.31
CA LEU A 155 -20.95 29.30 7.97
C LEU A 155 -22.11 29.66 8.91
N ALA A 156 -21.86 29.77 10.22
CA ALA A 156 -22.88 30.18 11.18
C ALA A 156 -23.36 31.62 10.93
N THR A 157 -22.45 32.55 10.61
CA THR A 157 -22.80 33.92 10.23
C THR A 157 -23.67 33.95 8.98
N VAL A 158 -23.28 33.23 7.92
CA VAL A 158 -24.06 33.15 6.67
C VAL A 158 -25.45 32.58 6.91
N LYS A 159 -25.56 31.53 7.74
CA LYS A 159 -26.87 30.96 8.13
C LYS A 159 -27.73 31.97 8.87
N SER A 160 -27.16 32.70 9.83
CA SER A 160 -27.87 33.76 10.56
C SER A 160 -28.36 34.86 9.62
N LEU A 161 -27.48 35.32 8.72
CA LEU A 161 -27.81 36.36 7.74
C LEU A 161 -28.91 35.91 6.79
N LYS A 162 -28.83 34.67 6.28
CA LYS A 162 -29.90 34.06 5.47
C LYS A 162 -31.23 34.05 6.22
N ASN A 163 -31.25 33.59 7.47
CA ASN A 163 -32.48 33.55 8.26
C ASN A 163 -33.06 34.96 8.45
N SER A 164 -32.23 35.96 8.74
CA SER A 164 -32.68 37.34 8.88
C SER A 164 -33.24 37.91 7.58
N PHE A 165 -32.61 37.59 6.45
CA PHE A 165 -33.06 37.99 5.12
C PHE A 165 -34.40 37.33 4.75
N ASP A 166 -34.55 36.03 5.01
CA ASP A 166 -35.78 35.28 4.76
C ASP A 166 -36.94 35.88 5.59
N SER A 167 -36.72 36.16 6.88
CA SER A 167 -37.72 36.80 7.75
C SER A 167 -38.10 38.21 7.26
N LEU A 168 -37.11 39.03 6.89
CA LEU A 168 -37.37 40.39 6.40
C LEU A 168 -38.12 40.37 5.06
N SER A 169 -37.76 39.43 4.18
CA SER A 169 -38.42 39.25 2.88
C SER A 169 -39.88 38.81 3.06
N GLN A 170 -40.16 37.92 4.01
CA GLN A 170 -41.52 37.50 4.33
C GLN A 170 -42.38 38.65 4.85
N GLU A 171 -41.83 39.49 5.74
CA GLU A 171 -42.52 40.69 6.23
C GLU A 171 -42.78 41.71 5.11
N PHE A 172 -41.81 41.93 4.23
CA PHE A 172 -41.98 42.80 3.08
C PHE A 172 -43.09 42.29 2.15
N GLN A 173 -43.08 40.98 1.85
CA GLN A 173 -44.10 40.34 1.03
C GLN A 173 -45.49 40.48 1.64
N ARG A 174 -45.63 40.21 2.94
CA ARG A 174 -46.88 40.38 3.68
C ARG A 174 -47.40 41.81 3.60
N ARG A 175 -46.52 42.81 3.82
CA ARG A 175 -46.91 44.22 3.71
C ARG A 175 -47.30 44.57 2.27
N SER A 176 -46.53 44.13 1.29
CA SER A 176 -46.83 44.34 -0.12
C SER A 176 -48.21 43.79 -0.51
N GLU A 177 -48.59 42.62 0.00
CA GLU A 177 -49.91 42.03 -0.22
C GLU A 177 -51.04 42.85 0.43
N ILE A 178 -50.84 43.32 1.66
CA ILE A 178 -51.83 44.16 2.36
C ILE A 178 -52.01 45.52 1.65
N TYR A 179 -50.94 46.08 1.11
CA TYR A 179 -50.96 47.37 0.41
C TYR A 179 -51.15 47.25 -1.12
N ALA A 180 -51.45 46.05 -1.63
CA ALA A 180 -51.76 45.87 -3.04
C ALA A 180 -53.05 46.64 -3.39
N PRO A 181 -53.17 47.23 -4.60
CA PRO A 181 -54.36 48.00 -5.00
C PRO A 181 -55.67 47.21 -4.88
N GLU A 182 -55.60 45.89 -5.04
CA GLU A 182 -56.69 44.93 -4.89
C GLU A 182 -57.27 44.89 -3.45
N ASN A 183 -56.45 45.19 -2.43
CA ASN A 183 -56.77 45.05 -1.00
C ASN A 183 -57.10 46.38 -0.29
N ILE A 184 -57.02 47.52 -0.97
CA ILE A 184 -57.33 48.85 -0.41
C ILE A 184 -58.67 49.33 -1.00
N ARG A 185 -59.73 49.36 -0.19
CA ARG A 185 -61.06 49.93 -0.50
C ARG A 185 -61.43 51.02 0.49
#